data_AF-A0A4V3RKS1-F1
#
_entry.id   AF-A0A4V3RKS1-F1
#
_cell.length_a   1.000
_cell.length_b   1.000
_cell.length_c   1.000
_cell.angle_alpha   90.00
_cell.angle_beta   90.00
_cell.angle_gamma   90.00
#
_symmetry.space_group_name_H-M   'P 1'
#
loop_
_entity.id
_entity.type
_entity.pdbx_description
1 polymer ?
#
loop_
_entity_poly.entity_id
_entity_poly.type
_entity_poly.pdbx_seq_one_letter_code
_entity_poly.pdbx_strand_id
1 'polypeptide(L)' 'MKVWEKKYNNHLIRIENYWNKEILLVDGEIQDETYGLTSRAKLIGKLPSGEEIKVNLGGNFSIDCILFIDNKKISLS' A
#
# COMPACT_ATOMS: atom_id res chain seq x y z
N MET A 1 8.59 -1.13 -12.19
CA MET A 1 8.36 -1.13 -10.73
C MET A 1 7.87 0.26 -10.35
N LYS A 2 6.81 0.34 -9.55
CA LYS A 2 6.35 1.59 -8.94
C LYS A 2 6.44 1.47 -7.43
N VAL A 3 6.82 2.56 -6.77
CA VAL A 3 6.91 2.66 -5.31
C VAL A 3 6.18 3.92 -4.89
N TRP A 4 5.38 3.82 -3.83
CA TRP A 4 4.75 4.95 -3.17
C TRP A 4 5.15 4.95 -1.71
N GLU A 5 5.47 6.13 -1.19
CA GLU A 5 5.86 6.31 0.20
C GLU A 5 5.01 7.42 0.83
N LYS A 6 4.60 7.20 2.07
CA LYS A 6 3.85 8.17 2.86
C LYS A 6 4.30 8.12 4.31
N LYS A 7 4.74 9.27 4.83
CA LYS A 7 4.87 9.45 6.27
C LYS A 7 3.51 9.78 6.87
N TYR A 8 3.13 9.05 7.92
CA TYR A 8 1.91 9.28 8.69
C TYR A 8 2.21 9.02 10.17
N ASN A 9 1.90 9.98 11.05
CA ASN A 9 2.18 9.88 12.49
C ASN A 9 3.61 9.38 12.82
N ASN A 10 4.62 9.89 12.08
CA ASN A 10 6.03 9.51 12.22
C ASN A 10 6.41 8.08 11.79
N HIS A 11 5.47 7.33 11.20
CA HIS A 11 5.71 6.02 10.60
C HIS A 11 5.79 6.13 9.07
N LEU A 12 6.69 5.37 8.46
CA LEU A 12 6.84 5.29 7.01
C LEU A 12 6.00 4.13 6.47
N ILE A 13 4.96 4.45 5.72
CA ILE A 13 4.19 3.49 4.94
C ILE A 13 4.78 3.45 3.54
N ARG A 14 5.15 2.26 3.07
CA ARG A 14 5.70 2.04 1.73
C ARG A 14 4.90 0.99 1.00
N ILE A 15 4.49 1.30 -0.23
CA ILE A 15 3.80 0.39 -1.12
C ILE A 15 4.68 0.14 -2.32
N GLU A 16 4.94 -1.12 -2.63
CA GLU A 16 5.73 -1.53 -3.79
C GLU A 16 4.85 -2.33 -4.76
N ASN A 17 4.93 -2.00 -6.05
CA ASN A 17 4.32 -2.78 -7.12
C ASN A 17 5.40 -3.20 -8.13
N TYR A 18 5.67 -4.50 -8.11
CA TYR A 18 6.45 -5.23 -9.10
C TYR A 18 5.52 -5.84 -10.14
N TRP A 19 6.08 -6.41 -11.19
CA TRP A 19 5.28 -6.97 -12.28
C TRP A 19 4.41 -8.16 -11.83
N ASN A 20 4.81 -8.88 -10.78
CA ASN A 20 4.17 -10.10 -10.28
C ASN A 20 3.99 -10.13 -8.76
N LYS A 21 4.22 -9.00 -8.09
CA LYS A 21 4.24 -8.92 -6.63
C LYS A 21 3.87 -7.51 -6.16
N GLU A 22 3.06 -7.44 -5.13
CA GLU A 22 2.75 -6.21 -4.42
C GLU A 22 3.10 -6.36 -2.95
N ILE A 23 3.65 -5.31 -2.33
CA ILE A 23 4.11 -5.33 -0.94
C ILE A 23 3.65 -4.06 -0.22
N LEU A 24 3.15 -4.23 0.99
CA LEU A 24 2.92 -3.15 1.95
C LEU A 24 3.94 -3.29 3.08
N LEU A 25 4.70 -2.22 3.35
CA LEU A 25 5.62 -2.13 4.46
C LEU A 25 5.26 -0.97 5.39
N VAL A 26 5.51 -1.16 6.69
CA VAL A 26 5.46 -0.12 7.71
C VAL A 26 6.80 -0.13 8.44
N ASP A 27 7.52 0.99 8.40
CA ASP A 27 8.86 1.15 8.98
C ASP A 27 9.87 0.08 8.52
N GLY A 28 9.69 -0.42 7.28
CA GLY A 28 10.55 -1.45 6.69
C GLY A 28 10.08 -2.89 6.94
N GLU A 29 9.08 -3.09 7.81
CA GLU A 29 8.51 -4.41 8.08
C GLU A 29 7.35 -4.72 7.13
N ILE A 30 7.37 -5.90 6.51
CA ILE A 30 6.32 -6.36 5.61
C ILE A 30 5.04 -6.62 6.42
N GLN A 31 3.97 -5.93 6.06
CA GLN A 31 2.64 -6.12 6.65
C GLN A 31 1.80 -7.11 5.85
N ASP A 32 1.89 -7.04 4.52
CA ASP A 32 1.13 -7.90 3.60
C ASP A 32 1.79 -7.90 2.22
N GLU A 33 1.59 -8.98 1.48
CA GLU A 33 2.09 -9.14 0.11
C GLU A 33 1.18 -10.05 -0.71
N THR A 34 1.02 -9.70 -1.98
CA THR A 34 0.32 -10.54 -2.96
C THR A 34 1.23 -10.94 -4.09
N TYR A 35 0.98 -12.11 -4.68
CA TYR A 35 1.72 -12.64 -5.82
C TYR A 35 0.76 -12.93 -6.98
N GLY A 36 1.24 -12.72 -8.20
CA GLY A 36 0.53 -13.05 -9.43
C GLY A 36 0.33 -11.86 -10.36
N LEU A 37 -0.21 -12.14 -11.54
CA LEU A 37 -0.43 -11.14 -12.61
C LEU A 37 -1.86 -10.61 -12.59
N THR A 38 -2.29 -10.13 -11.43
CA THR A 38 -3.62 -9.54 -11.30
C THR A 38 -3.54 -8.03 -11.48
N SER A 39 -4.45 -7.48 -12.28
CA SER A 39 -4.57 -6.03 -12.49
C SER A 39 -5.11 -5.29 -11.27
N ARG A 40 -5.49 -6.03 -10.21
CA ARG A 40 -6.01 -5.50 -8.95
C ARG A 40 -5.41 -6.23 -7.76
N ALA A 41 -4.82 -5.50 -6.83
CA ALA A 41 -4.35 -6.04 -5.57
C ALA A 41 -4.94 -5.25 -4.40
N LYS A 42 -5.15 -5.95 -3.29
CA LYS A 42 -5.57 -5.35 -2.02
C LYS A 42 -4.56 -5.78 -0.97
N LEU A 43 -3.98 -4.81 -0.28
CA LEU A 43 -3.04 -5.05 0.81
C LEU A 43 -3.63 -4.46 2.09
N ILE A 44 -3.44 -5.15 3.22
CA ILE A 44 -3.93 -4.73 4.53
C ILE A 44 -2.75 -4.69 5.50
N GLY A 45 -2.70 -3.69 6.36
CA GLY A 45 -1.67 -3.60 7.39
C GLY A 45 -2.16 -2.85 8.60
N LYS A 46 -1.27 -2.59 9.53
CA LYS A 46 -1.60 -1.84 10.73
C LYS A 46 -0.44 -0.94 11.14
N LEU A 47 -0.74 0.28 11.56
CA LEU A 47 0.27 1.13 12.19
C LEU A 47 0.54 0.66 13.63
N PRO A 48 1.74 0.93 14.19
CA PRO A 48 2.03 0.62 15.59
C PRO A 48 1.05 1.26 16.58
N SER A 49 0.50 2.42 16.24
CA SER A 49 -0.51 3.14 17.01
C SER A 49 -1.91 2.52 16.97
N GLY A 50 -2.16 1.57 16.06
CA GLY A 50 -3.39 0.79 16.04
C GLY A 50 -4.27 0.97 14.80
N GLU A 51 -4.06 2.03 14.02
CA GLU A 51 -4.87 2.35 12.85
C GLU A 51 -4.70 1.28 11.74
N GLU A 52 -5.80 0.91 11.10
CA GLU A 52 -5.80 -0.04 9.98
C GLU A 52 -5.36 0.65 8.69
N ILE A 53 -4.40 0.04 8.01
CA ILE A 53 -3.97 0.43 6.67
C ILE A 53 -4.66 -0.46 5.65
N LYS A 54 -5.19 0.15 4.59
CA LYS A 54 -5.75 -0.56 3.45
C LYS A 54 -5.28 0.10 2.17
N VAL A 55 -4.72 -0.71 1.27
CA VAL A 55 -4.24 -0.27 -0.03
C VAL A 55 -5.01 -1.01 -1.10
N ASN A 56 -5.51 -0.28 -2.09
CA ASN A 56 -6.01 -0.85 -3.33
C ASN A 56 -5.08 -0.40 -4.46
N LEU A 57 -4.54 -1.38 -5.18
CA LEU A 57 -3.76 -1.20 -6.39
C LEU A 57 -4.60 -1.64 -7.59
N GLY A 58 -4.59 -0.86 -8.65
CA GLY A 58 -5.23 -1.21 -9.92
C GLY A 58 -5.59 0.01 -10.76
N GLY A 59 -6.20 -0.22 -11.92
CA GLY A 59 -6.63 0.84 -12.84
C GLY A 59 -6.77 0.33 -14.27
N ASN A 60 -7.48 1.09 -15.12
CA ASN A 60 -7.79 0.65 -16.49
C ASN A 60 -6.70 0.98 -17.51
N PHE A 61 -5.86 1.99 -17.25
CA PHE A 61 -4.82 2.47 -18.17
C PHE A 61 -3.44 2.55 -17.51
N SER A 62 -3.40 2.88 -16.23
CA SER A 62 -2.21 2.84 -15.38
C SER A 62 -2.53 2.21 -14.05
N ILE A 63 -1.53 1.63 -13.39
CA ILE A 63 -1.66 1.20 -12.00
C ILE A 63 -1.69 2.45 -11.12
N ASP A 64 -2.83 2.65 -10.47
CA ASP A 64 -3.04 3.62 -9.40
C ASP A 64 -2.90 2.94 -8.05
N CYS A 65 -2.50 3.72 -7.04
CA CYS A 65 -2.40 3.28 -5.66
C CYS A 65 -3.31 4.16 -4.80
N ILE A 66 -4.25 3.53 -4.10
CA ILE A 66 -5.17 4.22 -3.20
C ILE A 66 -4.94 3.73 -1.78
N LEU A 67 -4.41 4.62 -0.94
CA LEU A 67 -4.16 4.37 0.47
C LEU A 67 -5.35 4.84 1.32
N PHE A 68 -5.75 4.03 2.29
CA PHE A 68 -6.66 4.38 3.36
C PHE A 68 -6.01 4.10 4.71
N ILE A 69 -6.26 4.98 5.69
CA ILE A 69 -5.92 4.79 7.10
C ILE A 69 -7.20 5.00 7.91
N ASP A 70 -7.62 4.01 8.68
CA ASP A 70 -8.91 4.02 9.41
C ASP A 70 -10.09 4.48 8.54
N ASN A 71 -10.17 3.91 7.34
CA ASN A 71 -11.17 4.21 6.32
C ASN A 71 -11.15 5.64 5.75
N LYS A 72 -10.15 6.46 6.09
CA LYS A 72 -9.92 7.77 5.46
C LYS A 72 -8.96 7.63 4.29
N LYS A 73 -9.37 8.07 3.10
CA LYS A 73 -8.51 8.09 1.91
C LYS A 73 -7.38 9.10 2.12
N ILE A 74 -6.14 8.65 1.96
CA ILE A 74 -4.94 9.46 2.11
C ILE A 74 -4.36 9.72 0.73
N SER A 75 -4.04 10.99 0.45
CA SER A 75 -3.32 11.35 -0.78
C SER A 75 -1.87 10.89 -0.70
N LEU A 76 -1.50 10.10 -1.71
CA LEU A 76 -0.13 9.77 -2.04
C LEU A 76 0.40 10.83 -3.01
N SER A 77 1.63 11.26 -2.79
CA SER A 77 2.39 12.17 -3.65
C SER A 77 3.37 11.39 -4.51
#